data_AF-A0A7X7HA64-F1
#
_entry.id   AF-A0A7X7HA64-F1
#
_cell.length_a   1.000
_cell.length_b   1.000
_cell.length_c   1.000
_cell.angle_alpha   90.00
_cell.angle_beta   90.00
_cell.angle_gamma   90.00
#
_symmetry.space_group_name_H-M   'P 1'
#
loop_
_entity.id
_entity.type
_entity.pdbx_description
1 polymer ?
#
loop_
_entity_poly.entity_id
_entity_poly.type
_entity_poly.pdbx_seq_one_letter_code
_entity_poly.pdbx_strand_id
1 'polypeptide(L)'
;MRLDKFLKVSRIIKRRTVAKEASSSEKVLVNSKIAKPSTILKVGDLVEVNYYKKKIIFKVTSLLSSTKKEDAKDMYEIVQIIEM
;
A
#
# COMPACT_ATOMS: atom_id res chain seq x y z
N MET A 1 4.29 -8.11 6.78
CA MET A 1 3.24 -7.29 7.46
C MET A 1 1.94 -7.44 6.68
N ARG A 2 0.75 -7.33 7.29
CA ARG A 2 -0.50 -7.33 6.52
C ARG A 2 -0.64 -6.05 5.68
N LEU A 3 -1.24 -6.17 4.49
CA LEU A 3 -1.46 -5.06 3.55
C LEU A 3 -2.22 -3.89 4.19
N ASP A 4 -3.32 -4.17 4.90
CA ASP A 4 -4.12 -3.15 5.61
C ASP A 4 -3.29 -2.35 6.63
N LYS A 5 -2.49 -3.06 7.43
CA LYS A 5 -1.58 -2.47 8.42
C LYS A 5 -0.48 -1.65 7.72
N PHE A 6 0.08 -2.18 6.63
CA PHE A 6 1.11 -1.49 5.88
C PHE A 6 0.60 -0.16 5.29
N LEU A 7 -0.55 -0.16 4.63
CA LEU A 7 -1.17 1.04 4.05
C LEU A 7 -1.45 2.13 5.11
N LYS A 8 -1.74 1.70 6.35
CA LYS A 8 -1.94 2.60 7.49
C LYS A 8 -0.62 3.18 8.02
N VAL A 9 0.40 2.35 8.19
CA VAL A 9 1.70 2.74 8.78
C VAL A 9 2.52 3.58 7.80
N SER A 10 2.57 3.17 6.53
CA SER A 10 3.24 3.90 5.42
C SER A 10 2.57 5.24 5.08
N ARG A 11 1.38 5.52 5.63
CA ARG A 11 0.56 6.72 5.38
C ARG A 11 0.14 6.90 3.92
N ILE A 12 0.23 5.86 3.08
CA ILE A 12 -0.27 5.88 1.69
C ILE A 12 -1.79 6.09 1.69
N ILE A 13 -2.52 5.45 2.61
CA ILE A 13 -3.95 5.70 2.81
C ILE A 13 -4.19 6.22 4.23
N LYS A 14 -4.36 7.54 4.35
CA LYS A 14 -4.54 8.22 5.65
C LYS A 14 -5.91 7.99 6.31
N ARG A 15 -6.98 7.73 5.53
CA ARG A 15 -8.36 7.56 6.02
C ARG A 15 -8.71 6.09 6.27
N ARG A 16 -9.21 5.76 7.48
CA ARG A 16 -9.51 4.39 7.94
C ARG A 16 -10.57 3.67 7.10
N THR A 17 -11.61 4.40 6.67
CA THR A 17 -12.68 3.86 5.81
C THR A 17 -12.12 3.46 4.44
N VAL A 18 -11.32 4.34 3.84
CA VAL A 18 -10.80 4.13 2.49
C VAL A 18 -9.76 3.03 2.41
N ALA A 19 -8.97 2.80 3.47
CA ALA A 19 -8.04 1.67 3.51
C ALA A 19 -8.79 0.33 3.51
N LYS A 20 -9.91 0.24 4.24
CA LYS A 20 -10.76 -0.94 4.29
C LYS A 20 -11.50 -1.16 2.98
N GLU A 21 -12.03 -0.10 2.37
CA GLU A 21 -12.70 -0.17 1.06
C GLU A 21 -11.72 -0.49 -0.07
N ALA A 22 -10.56 0.16 -0.13
CA ALA A 22 -9.55 -0.09 -1.17
C ALA A 22 -9.05 -1.54 -1.14
N SER A 23 -8.85 -2.10 0.05
CA SER A 23 -8.41 -3.48 0.21
C SER A 23 -9.53 -4.51 0.04
N SER A 24 -10.81 -4.11 0.15
CA SER A 24 -11.97 -5.02 -0.02
C SER A 24 -12.61 -4.98 -1.41
N SER A 25 -12.43 -3.90 -2.17
CA SER A 25 -13.03 -3.70 -3.51
C SER A 25 -12.08 -4.02 -4.67
N GLU A 26 -11.14 -4.95 -4.50
CA GLU A 26 -10.18 -5.35 -5.57
C GLU A 26 -9.28 -4.21 -6.08
N LYS A 27 -9.19 -3.09 -5.36
CA LYS A 27 -8.45 -1.90 -5.79
C LYS A 27 -6.96 -1.98 -5.51
N VAL A 28 -6.49 -3.04 -4.85
CA VAL A 28 -5.08 -3.23 -4.52
C VAL A 28 -4.56 -4.52 -5.13
N LEU A 29 -3.48 -4.43 -5.90
CA LEU A 29 -2.77 -5.57 -6.44
C LEU A 29 -1.40 -5.67 -5.77
N VAL A 30 -0.97 -6.89 -5.48
CA VAL A 30 0.38 -7.21 -5.01
C VAL A 30 0.99 -8.18 -6.02
N ASN A 31 2.11 -7.81 -6.62
CA ASN A 31 2.78 -8.57 -7.69
C ASN A 31 1.80 -8.96 -8.81
N SER A 32 1.02 -7.98 -9.28
CA SER A 32 0.01 -8.12 -10.34
C SER A 32 -1.15 -9.07 -10.01
N LYS A 33 -1.36 -9.44 -8.75
CA LYS A 33 -2.49 -10.24 -8.29
C LYS A 33 -3.36 -9.45 -7.34
N ILE A 34 -4.68 -9.59 -7.44
CA ILE A 34 -5.63 -8.95 -6.53
C ILE A 34 -5.34 -9.42 -5.09
N ALA A 35 -5.08 -8.46 -4.21
CA ALA A 35 -4.67 -8.71 -2.85
C ALA A 35 -5.78 -8.38 -1.86
N LYS A 36 -6.11 -9.34 -0.99
CA LYS A 36 -7.01 -9.13 0.13
C LYS A 36 -6.35 -8.27 1.21
N PRO A 37 -7.10 -7.63 2.13
CA PRO A 37 -6.53 -6.83 3.23
C PRO A 37 -5.60 -7.66 4.13
N SER A 38 -5.87 -8.96 4.23
CA SER A 38 -5.09 -9.95 4.99
C SER A 38 -3.82 -10.42 4.32
N THR A 39 -3.54 -9.98 3.09
CA THR A 39 -2.34 -10.38 2.34
C THR A 39 -1.09 -9.98 3.12
N ILE A 40 -0.17 -10.93 3.27
CA ILE A 40 1.12 -10.68 3.92
C ILE A 40 2.11 -10.16 2.89
N LEU A 41 2.50 -8.89 3.04
CA LEU A 41 3.55 -8.26 2.25
C LEU A 41 4.94 -8.70 2.71
N LYS A 42 5.84 -8.78 1.73
CA LYS A 42 7.28 -9.00 1.82
C LYS A 42 8.04 -7.79 1.29
N VAL A 43 9.28 -7.62 1.73
CA VAL A 43 10.19 -6.65 1.14
C VAL A 43 10.46 -7.05 -0.30
N GLY A 44 10.40 -6.09 -1.21
CA GLY A 44 10.51 -6.28 -2.65
C GLY A 44 9.17 -6.40 -3.38
N ASP A 45 8.05 -6.59 -2.66
CA ASP A 45 6.73 -6.69 -3.29
C ASP A 45 6.36 -5.39 -4.00
N LEU A 46 5.77 -5.53 -5.19
CA LEU A 46 5.24 -4.41 -5.95
C LEU A 46 3.74 -4.30 -5.70
N VAL A 47 3.31 -3.17 -5.14
CA VAL A 47 1.94 -2.92 -4.75
C VAL A 47 1.36 -1.81 -5.62
N GLU A 48 0.25 -2.11 -6.26
CA GLU A 48 -0.55 -1.15 -7.00
C GLU A 48 -1.80 -0.82 -6.21
N VAL A 49 -2.04 0.45 -5.95
CA VAL A 49 -3.24 0.96 -5.28
C VAL A 49 -3.98 1.88 -6.26
N ASN A 50 -5.19 1.46 -6.61
CA ASN A 50 -6.13 2.25 -7.38
C ASN A 50 -6.97 3.11 -6.43
N TYR A 51 -6.70 4.42 -6.44
CA TYR A 51 -7.36 5.41 -5.60
C TYR A 51 -8.11 6.44 -6.47
N TYR A 52 -9.44 6.33 -6.50
CA TYR A 52 -10.29 7.26 -7.25
C TYR A 52 -9.90 7.28 -8.74
N LYS A 53 -9.36 8.39 -9.24
CA LYS A 53 -8.83 8.56 -10.60
C LYS A 53 -7.29 8.48 -10.66
N LYS A 54 -6.65 7.92 -9.65
CA LYS A 54 -5.20 7.78 -9.59
C LYS A 54 -4.83 6.34 -9.35
N LYS A 55 -3.82 5.85 -10.05
CA LYS A 55 -3.17 4.58 -9.76
C LYS A 55 -1.77 4.90 -9.22
N ILE A 56 -1.47 4.38 -8.04
CA ILE A 56 -0.16 4.54 -7.39
C ILE A 56 0.50 3.17 -7.34
N ILE A 57 1.67 3.05 -7.94
CA ILE A 57 2.49 1.85 -7.92
C ILE A 57 3.71 2.15 -7.05
N PHE A 58 3.90 1.33 -6.03
CA PHE A 58 5.05 1.44 -5.13
C PHE A 58 5.65 0.07 -4.84
N LYS A 59 6.95 0.05 -4.56
CA LYS A 59 7.68 -1.13 -4.14
C LYS A 59 7.91 -1.08 -2.64
N VAL A 60 7.67 -2.18 -1.95
CA VAL A 60 7.95 -2.30 -0.52
C VAL A 60 9.46 -2.42 -0.33
N THR A 61 10.07 -1.48 0.38
CA THR A 61 11.51 -1.48 0.69
C THR A 61 11.79 -1.95 2.12
N SER A 62 10.85 -1.73 3.04
CA SER A 62 10.99 -2.17 4.43
C SER A 62 9.64 -2.41 5.11
N LEU A 63 9.62 -3.32 6.08
CA LEU A 63 8.42 -3.73 6.83
C LEU A 63 8.54 -3.33 8.30
N LEU A 64 8.71 -2.04 8.56
CA LEU A 64 8.80 -1.49 9.91
C LEU A 64 7.42 -1.36 10.55
N SER A 65 7.27 -1.77 11.80
CA SER A 65 6.07 -1.53 12.62
C SER A 65 6.06 -0.17 13.33
N SER A 66 7.07 0.67 13.09
CA SER A 66 7.20 1.99 13.70
C SER A 66 6.15 2.98 13.17
N THR A 67 5.67 3.87 14.05
CA THR A 67 4.64 4.87 13.72
C THR A 67 5.23 6.25 13.38
N LYS A 68 6.56 6.39 13.41
CA LYS A 68 7.24 7.66 13.09
C LYS A 68 7.09 8.00 11.62
N LYS A 69 7.04 9.31 11.33
CA LYS A 69 6.86 9.82 9.96
C LYS A 69 8.09 9.56 9.08
N GLU A 70 9.28 9.55 9.70
CA GLU A 70 10.56 9.33 9.03
C GLU A 70 10.63 7.89 8.51
N ASP A 71 10.41 6.92 9.41
CA ASP A 71 10.38 5.49 9.06
C ASP A 71 9.37 5.14 7.96
N ALA A 72 8.25 5.86 7.85
CA ALA A 72 7.24 5.61 6.84
C ALA A 72 7.72 5.89 5.41
N LYS A 73 8.68 6.81 5.22
CA LYS A 73 9.28 7.08 3.90
C LYS A 73 10.17 5.94 3.45
N ASP A 74 10.84 5.28 4.38
CA ASP A 74 11.78 4.19 4.09
C ASP A 74 11.10 2.84 3.90
N MET A 75 9.78 2.76 4.09
CA MET A 75 8.99 1.53 3.93
C MET A 75 8.61 1.22 2.49
N TYR A 76 8.53 2.24 1.63
CA TYR A 76 8.19 2.05 0.22
C TYR A 76 8.86 3.09 -0.68
N GLU A 77 9.07 2.69 -1.92
CA GLU A 77 9.51 3.55 -3.00
C GLU A 77 8.39 3.68 -4.03
N ILE A 78 8.03 4.91 -4.39
CA ILE A 78 7.03 5.14 -5.44
C ILE A 78 7.69 4.89 -6.78
N VAL A 79 7.18 3.91 -7.51
CA VAL A 79 7.67 3.55 -8.85
C VAL A 79 6.95 4.39 -9.91
N GLN A 80 5.62 4.51 -9.79
CA GLN A 80 4.83 5.23 -10.78
C GLN A 80 3.54 5.78 -10.18
N ILE A 81 3.14 6.97 -10.64
CA ILE A 81 1.83 7.56 -10.37
C ILE A 81 1.18 7.83 -11.72
N ILE A 82 -0.02 7.29 -11.92
CA ILE A 82 -0.81 7.48 -13.14
C ILE A 82 -2.08 8.21 -12.74
N GLU A 83 -2.36 9.33 -13.40
CA GLU A 83 -3.62 10.07 -13.28
C GLU A 83 -4.53 9.70 -14.47
N MET A 84 -5.79 9.34 -14.18
CA MET A 84 -6.83 8.95 -15.14
C MET A 84 -7.96 9.98 -15.19
#